data_AF-A0A4R1WH14-F1
#
_entry.id   AF-A0A4R1WH14-F1
#
_cell.length_a   1.000
_cell.length_b   1.000
_cell.length_c   1.000
_cell.angle_alpha   90.00
_cell.angle_beta   90.00
_cell.angle_gamma   90.00
#
_symmetry.space_group_name_H-M   'P 1'
#
loop_
_entity.id
_entity.type
_entity.pdbx_description
1 polymer ?
#
loop_
_entity_poly.entity_id
_entity_poly.type
_entity_poly.pdbx_seq_one_letter_code
_entity_poly.pdbx_strand_id
1 'polypeptide(L)'
;MPDELLRPTIGAGVDMSARPWRLVSQTYVAFFGGVIASTVIAFLNARRLGVPTDKRRLILVIGAIGLVLAAVVITLLADDTSTSSGIRVAVRLVAVVACLAQLRIQQPMDRAFQLRGSEYGSLWGPGIAAVIGLGLLEALLLALVVVAL
;
A
#
# COMPACT_ATOMS: atom_id res chain seq x y z
N MET A 1 26.53 -8.71 -32.80
CA MET A 1 26.64 -9.87 -31.89
C MET A 1 25.23 -10.33 -31.52
N PRO A 2 24.76 -11.49 -31.98
CA PRO A 2 23.44 -12.04 -31.65
C PRO A 2 23.28 -12.37 -30.15
N ASP A 3 24.40 -12.57 -29.45
CA ASP A 3 24.43 -13.01 -28.05
C ASP A 3 23.92 -11.95 -27.05
N GLU A 4 23.86 -10.67 -27.44
CA GLU A 4 23.23 -9.62 -26.62
C GLU A 4 21.70 -9.66 -26.67
N LEU A 5 21.11 -10.15 -27.76
CA LEU A 5 19.65 -10.31 -27.89
C LEU A 5 19.12 -11.51 -27.10
N LEU A 6 20.00 -12.47 -26.78
CA LEU A 6 19.69 -13.67 -26.00
C LEU A 6 20.06 -13.53 -24.51
N ARG A 7 20.69 -12.42 -24.11
CA ARG A 7 20.92 -12.15 -22.70
C ARG A 7 19.57 -11.83 -22.04
N PRO A 8 19.11 -12.63 -21.07
CA PRO A 8 17.91 -12.29 -20.33
C PRO A 8 18.14 -10.95 -19.63
N THR A 9 17.47 -9.90 -20.12
CA THR A 9 17.38 -8.59 -19.47
C THR A 9 16.70 -8.66 -18.10
N ILE A 10 16.15 -9.84 -17.75
CA ILE A 10 15.65 -10.22 -16.44
C ILE A 10 16.81 -10.47 -15.44
N GLY A 11 18.06 -10.17 -15.80
CA GLY A 11 19.24 -10.29 -14.95
C GLY A 11 19.59 -9.01 -14.19
N ALA A 12 18.79 -8.60 -13.19
CA ALA A 12 19.26 -7.63 -12.18
C ALA A 12 18.50 -7.76 -10.85
N GLY A 13 19.19 -8.25 -9.82
CA GLY A 13 19.04 -7.74 -8.45
C GLY A 13 17.82 -8.10 -7.59
N VAL A 14 16.98 -9.07 -7.97
CA VAL A 14 15.90 -9.51 -7.04
C VAL A 14 16.52 -10.39 -5.96
N ASP A 15 16.57 -9.87 -4.73
CA ASP A 15 17.01 -10.62 -3.56
C ASP A 15 15.96 -11.66 -3.16
N MET A 16 16.27 -12.92 -3.45
CA MET A 16 15.39 -14.06 -3.19
C MET A 16 15.30 -14.39 -1.69
N SER A 17 16.23 -13.90 -0.86
CA SER A 17 16.21 -14.09 0.59
C SER A 17 15.24 -13.14 1.30
N ALA A 18 14.89 -12.02 0.67
CA ALA A 18 14.06 -10.96 1.27
C ALA A 18 12.59 -11.37 1.50
N ARG A 19 12.13 -12.46 0.86
CA ARG A 19 10.77 -13.05 1.00
C ARG A 19 9.67 -11.97 1.02
N PRO A 20 9.40 -11.30 -0.11
CA PRO A 20 8.34 -10.30 -0.22
C PRO A 20 6.98 -10.93 0.12
N TRP A 21 6.03 -10.08 0.48
CA TRP A 21 4.64 -10.47 0.71
C TRP A 21 3.85 -10.43 -0.60
N ARG A 22 2.84 -11.29 -0.71
CA ARG A 22 1.92 -11.31 -1.86
C ARG A 22 1.23 -9.94 -2.02
N LEU A 23 1.22 -9.41 -3.24
CA LEU A 23 0.62 -8.10 -3.54
C LEU A 23 -0.86 -8.03 -3.16
N VAL A 24 -1.65 -9.03 -3.56
CA VAL A 24 -3.10 -9.04 -3.30
C VAL A 24 -3.39 -9.04 -1.80
N SER A 25 -2.52 -9.63 -0.97
CA SER A 25 -2.67 -9.62 0.48
C SER A 25 -2.55 -8.22 1.08
N GLN A 26 -1.97 -7.23 0.40
CA GLN A 26 -1.91 -5.87 0.95
C GLN A 26 -3.29 -5.18 1.00
N THR A 27 -4.27 -5.66 0.23
CA THR A 27 -5.61 -5.05 0.19
C THR A 27 -6.37 -5.19 1.51
N TYR A 28 -6.16 -6.28 2.28
CA TYR A 28 -6.78 -6.39 3.60
C TYR A 28 -6.20 -5.36 4.57
N VAL A 29 -4.89 -5.07 4.48
CA VAL A 29 -4.25 -4.02 5.28
C VAL A 29 -4.84 -2.66 4.93
N ALA A 30 -5.09 -2.38 3.64
CA ALA A 30 -5.77 -1.16 3.22
C ALA A 30 -7.19 -1.07 3.76
N PHE A 31 -7.96 -2.14 3.63
CA PHE A 31 -9.35 -2.18 4.07
C PHE A 31 -9.49 -1.99 5.58
N PHE A 32 -8.72 -2.72 6.40
CA PHE A 32 -8.84 -2.65 7.86
C PHE A 32 -7.98 -1.55 8.49
N GLY A 33 -6.79 -1.32 7.96
CA GLY A 33 -5.78 -0.42 8.52
C GLY A 33 -5.70 0.96 7.90
N GLY A 34 -6.36 1.20 6.76
CA GLY A 34 -6.38 2.52 6.12
C GLY A 34 -5.18 2.82 5.22
N VAL A 35 -5.07 4.08 4.81
CA VAL A 35 -4.06 4.60 3.87
C VAL A 35 -2.65 4.48 4.44
N ILE A 36 -2.42 4.87 5.69
CA ILE A 36 -1.10 4.89 6.34
C ILE A 36 -0.59 3.45 6.47
N ALA A 37 -1.41 2.55 7.01
CA ALA A 37 -1.03 1.15 7.18
C ALA A 37 -0.66 0.49 5.84
N SER A 38 -1.51 0.65 4.82
CA SER A 38 -1.26 0.09 3.48
C SER A 38 -0.05 0.72 2.81
N THR A 39 0.14 2.04 2.92
CA THR A 39 1.30 2.73 2.34
C THR A 39 2.61 2.26 2.95
N VAL A 40 2.68 2.09 4.26
CA VAL A 40 3.87 1.57 4.94
C VAL A 40 4.16 0.13 4.50
N ILE A 41 3.15 -0.74 4.47
CA ILE A 41 3.33 -2.11 3.99
C ILE A 41 3.77 -2.14 2.53
N ALA A 42 3.15 -1.35 1.65
CA ALA A 42 3.51 -1.24 0.24
C ALA A 42 4.96 -0.76 0.05
N PHE A 43 5.39 0.25 0.82
CA PHE A 43 6.75 0.76 0.76
C PHE A 43 7.80 -0.27 1.22
N LEU A 44 7.52 -0.95 2.34
CA LEU A 44 8.39 -2.02 2.85
C LEU A 44 8.44 -3.21 1.89
N ASN A 45 7.30 -3.59 1.31
CA ASN A 45 7.26 -4.67 0.33
C ASN A 45 7.98 -4.30 -0.96
N ALA A 46 7.81 -3.07 -1.45
CA ALA A 46 8.52 -2.56 -2.61
C ALA A 46 10.05 -2.58 -2.40
N ARG A 47 10.53 -2.32 -1.18
CA ARG A 47 11.94 -2.48 -0.82
C ARG A 47 12.38 -3.95 -0.88
N ARG A 48 11.57 -4.89 -0.37
CA ARG A 48 11.84 -6.34 -0.46
C ARG A 48 11.85 -6.85 -1.89
N LEU A 49 10.98 -6.32 -2.74
CA LEU A 49 10.89 -6.63 -4.17
C LEU A 49 12.01 -6.00 -5.01
N GLY A 50 12.87 -5.16 -4.42
CA GLY A 50 13.92 -4.46 -5.18
C GLY A 50 13.39 -3.36 -6.11
N VAL A 51 12.21 -2.80 -5.84
CA VAL A 51 11.65 -1.70 -6.64
C VAL A 51 12.58 -0.48 -6.59
N PRO A 52 12.85 0.18 -7.74
CA PRO A 52 13.66 1.40 -7.81
C PRO A 52 13.22 2.51 -6.83
N THR A 53 14.19 3.32 -6.36
CA THR A 53 13.96 4.32 -5.30
C THR A 53 12.96 5.41 -5.69
N ASP A 54 13.00 5.87 -6.94
CA ASP A 54 12.03 6.78 -7.55
C ASP A 54 10.60 6.22 -7.48
N LYS A 55 10.41 4.96 -7.85
CA LYS A 55 9.12 4.27 -7.77
C LYS A 55 8.66 4.05 -6.33
N ARG A 56 9.59 3.79 -5.40
CA ARG A 56 9.28 3.73 -3.95
C ARG A 56 8.85 5.08 -3.40
N ARG A 57 9.43 6.19 -3.86
CA ARG A 57 8.95 7.54 -3.50
C ARG A 57 7.55 7.81 -4.03
N LEU A 58 7.23 7.33 -5.23
CA LEU A 58 5.88 7.45 -5.79
C LEU A 58 4.81 6.74 -4.92
N ILE A 59 5.14 5.61 -4.30
CA ILE A 59 4.25 4.94 -3.33
C ILE A 59 3.90 5.87 -2.16
N LEU A 60 4.89 6.61 -1.63
CA LEU A 60 4.69 7.57 -0.55
C LEU A 60 3.84 8.76 -1.00
N VAL A 61 4.07 9.27 -2.22
CA VAL A 61 3.26 10.35 -2.81
C VAL A 61 1.80 9.92 -2.95
N ILE A 62 1.54 8.70 -3.46
CA ILE A 62 0.18 8.16 -3.57
C ILE A 62 -0.46 8.02 -2.18
N GLY A 63 0.30 7.56 -1.18
CA GLY A 63 -0.17 7.47 0.19
C GLY A 63 -0.54 8.84 0.77
N ALA A 64 0.29 9.86 0.54
CA ALA A 64 0.01 11.23 0.97
C ALA A 64 -1.26 11.77 0.31
N ILE A 65 -1.43 11.58 -1.01
CA ILE A 65 -2.64 11.96 -1.74
C ILE A 65 -3.86 11.21 -1.18
N GLY A 66 -3.74 9.91 -0.93
CA GLY A 66 -4.82 9.11 -0.35
C GLY A 66 -5.24 9.61 1.03
N LEU A 67 -4.29 10.05 1.87
CA LEU A 67 -4.57 10.58 3.19
C LEU A 67 -5.28 11.93 3.12
N VAL A 68 -4.84 12.81 2.22
CA VAL A 68 -5.53 14.09 1.94
C VAL A 68 -6.94 13.85 1.44
N LEU A 69 -7.14 12.90 0.52
CA LEU A 69 -8.47 12.54 0.04
C LEU A 69 -9.36 11.96 1.15
N ALA A 70 -8.81 11.14 2.04
CA ALA A 70 -9.56 10.63 3.20
C ALA A 70 -9.99 11.76 4.14
N ALA A 71 -9.12 12.75 4.36
CA ALA A 71 -9.45 13.96 5.10
C ALA A 71 -10.55 14.76 4.38
N VAL A 72 -10.42 15.06 3.10
CA VAL A 72 -11.46 15.77 2.33
C VAL A 72 -12.81 15.04 2.38
N VAL A 73 -12.81 13.71 2.26
CA VAL A 73 -14.02 12.90 2.36
C VAL A 73 -14.66 13.04 3.74
N ILE A 74 -13.88 12.91 4.83
CA ILE A 74 -14.47 13.02 6.17
C ILE A 74 -15.01 14.43 6.42
N THR A 75 -14.34 15.48 5.95
CA THR A 75 -14.77 16.87 6.18
C THR A 75 -16.02 17.24 5.39
N LEU A 76 -16.15 16.75 4.15
CA LEU A 76 -17.33 17.05 3.31
C LEU A 76 -18.57 16.26 3.71
N LEU A 77 -18.41 15.11 4.37
CA LEU A 77 -19.52 14.22 4.72
C LEU A 77 -19.85 14.20 6.22
N ALA A 78 -19.08 14.89 7.07
CA ALA A 78 -19.29 14.89 8.52
C ALA A 78 -20.46 15.76 9.01
N ASP A 79 -21.01 16.65 8.18
CA ASP A 79 -22.11 17.56 8.58
C ASP A 79 -23.42 16.83 8.92
N ASP A 80 -23.64 15.62 8.39
CA ASP A 80 -24.83 14.83 8.68
C ASP A 80 -24.63 13.87 9.86
N THR A 81 -25.12 14.29 11.02
CA THR A 81 -25.13 13.59 12.33
C THR A 81 -25.72 12.15 12.27
N SER A 82 -26.32 11.73 11.16
CA SER A 82 -26.98 10.42 10.98
C SER A 82 -26.23 9.41 10.08
N THR A 83 -25.14 9.76 9.40
CA THR A 83 -24.56 8.90 8.33
C THR A 83 -23.15 8.36 8.62
N SER A 84 -22.90 7.91 9.87
CA SER A 84 -21.56 7.41 10.25
C SER A 84 -21.08 6.18 9.47
N SER A 85 -21.99 5.33 8.97
CA SER A 85 -21.63 4.12 8.20
C SER A 85 -21.14 4.44 6.79
N GLY A 86 -21.81 5.37 6.09
CA GLY A 86 -21.44 5.76 4.72
C GLY A 86 -20.06 6.40 4.66
N ILE A 87 -19.74 7.28 5.62
CA ILE A 87 -18.44 7.92 5.76
C ILE A 87 -17.33 6.88 5.94
N ARG A 88 -17.53 5.91 6.84
CA ARG A 88 -16.56 4.83 7.08
C ARG A 88 -16.28 4.06 5.80
N VAL A 89 -17.32 3.70 5.05
CA VAL A 89 -17.17 2.98 3.77
C VAL A 89 -16.42 3.84 2.76
N ALA A 90 -16.77 5.13 2.60
CA ALA A 90 -16.10 6.04 1.67
C ALA A 90 -14.59 6.17 1.97
N VAL A 91 -14.22 6.35 3.23
CA VAL A 91 -12.81 6.40 3.66
C VAL A 91 -12.09 5.07 3.38
N ARG A 92 -12.74 3.93 3.60
CA ARG A 92 -12.16 2.61 3.25
C ARG A 92 -11.95 2.45 1.75
N LEU A 93 -12.88 2.95 0.92
CA LEU A 93 -12.72 2.93 -0.53
C LEU A 93 -11.50 3.75 -0.97
N VAL A 94 -11.27 4.93 -0.37
CA VAL A 94 -10.07 5.74 -0.64
C VAL A 94 -8.80 4.94 -0.33
N ALA A 95 -8.73 4.29 0.83
CA ALA A 95 -7.59 3.47 1.22
C ALA A 95 -7.34 2.30 0.25
N VAL A 96 -8.40 1.58 -0.14
CA VAL A 96 -8.29 0.47 -1.10
C VAL A 96 -7.84 0.98 -2.47
N VAL A 97 -8.39 2.08 -2.98
CA VAL A 97 -8.00 2.66 -4.28
C VAL A 97 -6.53 3.10 -4.26
N ALA A 98 -6.09 3.78 -3.19
CA ALA A 98 -4.69 4.15 -3.02
C ALA A 98 -3.77 2.92 -3.01
N CYS A 99 -4.15 1.88 -2.27
CA CYS A 99 -3.44 0.60 -2.26
C CYS A 99 -3.37 -0.02 -3.66
N LEU A 100 -4.47 -0.09 -4.40
CA LEU A 100 -4.49 -0.64 -5.76
C LEU A 100 -3.53 0.11 -6.69
N ALA A 101 -3.45 1.44 -6.59
CA ALA A 101 -2.48 2.24 -7.34
C ALA A 101 -1.03 1.89 -6.93
N GLN A 102 -0.75 1.71 -5.65
CA GLN A 102 0.56 1.29 -5.15
C GLN A 102 0.93 -0.14 -5.59
N LEU A 103 -0.05 -1.04 -5.74
CA LEU A 103 0.19 -2.38 -6.27
C LEU A 103 0.67 -2.33 -7.72
N ARG A 104 0.12 -1.43 -8.57
CA ARG A 104 0.56 -1.28 -9.97
C ARG A 104 2.05 -0.94 -10.08
N ILE A 105 2.59 -0.21 -9.13
CA ILE A 105 4.03 0.14 -9.08
C ILE A 105 4.88 -1.11 -8.79
N GLN A 106 4.40 -2.00 -7.92
CA GLN A 106 5.11 -3.21 -7.50
C GLN A 106 4.97 -4.37 -8.50
N GLN A 107 3.89 -4.40 -9.29
CA GLN A 107 3.54 -5.49 -10.21
C GLN A 107 4.67 -5.98 -11.14
N PRO A 108 5.49 -5.12 -11.76
CA PRO A 108 6.56 -5.60 -12.64
C PRO A 108 7.61 -6.44 -11.89
N MET A 109 8.00 -6.01 -10.69
CA MET A 109 8.98 -6.73 -9.86
C MET A 109 8.38 -7.96 -9.21
N ASP A 110 7.10 -7.90 -8.82
CA ASP A 110 6.38 -9.07 -8.31
C ASP A 110 6.28 -10.18 -9.36
N ARG A 111 5.97 -9.86 -10.62
CA ARG A 111 6.00 -10.82 -11.73
C ARG A 111 7.40 -11.41 -11.94
N ALA A 112 8.43 -10.57 -11.88
CA ALA A 112 9.81 -11.03 -11.99
C ALA A 112 10.23 -11.97 -10.83
N PHE A 113 9.69 -11.75 -9.62
CA PHE A 113 9.88 -12.65 -8.48
C PHE A 113 9.14 -13.98 -8.66
N GLN A 114 7.87 -13.95 -9.10
CA GLN A 114 7.06 -15.15 -9.36
C GLN A 114 7.71 -16.11 -10.36
N LEU A 115 8.24 -15.57 -11.45
CA LEU A 115 8.91 -16.35 -12.50
C LEU A 115 10.16 -17.09 -12.00
N ARG A 116 10.71 -16.71 -10.84
CA ARG A 116 11.86 -17.36 -10.22
C ARG A 116 11.48 -18.48 -9.23
N GLY A 117 10.18 -18.75 -9.06
CA GLY A 117 9.69 -19.90 -8.30
C GLY A 117 9.91 -19.86 -6.79
N SER A 118 10.12 -18.68 -6.19
CA SER A 118 10.33 -18.57 -4.74
C SER A 118 9.03 -18.31 -3.98
N GLU A 119 9.04 -18.69 -2.70
CA GLU A 119 7.90 -18.56 -1.81
C GLU A 119 7.79 -17.15 -1.22
N TYR A 120 6.55 -16.68 -1.11
CA TYR A 120 6.23 -15.43 -0.45
C TYR A 120 6.34 -15.54 1.07
N GLY A 121 6.76 -14.46 1.71
CA GLY A 121 6.63 -14.30 3.15
C GLY A 121 5.16 -14.16 3.58
N SER A 122 4.86 -14.54 4.83
CA SER A 122 3.55 -14.31 5.44
C SER A 122 3.37 -12.85 5.82
N LEU A 123 2.26 -12.24 5.39
CA LEU A 123 1.89 -10.87 5.75
C LEU A 123 1.09 -10.80 7.06
N TRP A 124 0.62 -11.92 7.61
CA TRP A 124 -0.28 -11.93 8.76
C TRP A 124 0.24 -11.13 9.96
N GLY A 125 1.43 -11.46 10.46
CA GLY A 125 2.02 -10.75 11.60
C GLY A 125 2.26 -9.26 11.33
N PRO A 126 3.08 -8.90 10.32
CA PRO A 126 3.35 -7.50 9.98
C PRO A 126 2.10 -6.70 9.63
N GLY A 127 1.16 -7.31 8.91
CA GLY A 127 -0.07 -6.66 8.49
C GLY A 127 -1.06 -6.46 9.64
N ILE A 128 -1.21 -7.42 10.57
CA ILE A 128 -2.00 -7.19 11.80
C ILE A 128 -1.38 -6.05 12.61
N ALA A 129 -0.06 -6.07 12.81
CA ALA A 129 0.64 -5.02 13.54
C ALA A 129 0.44 -3.63 12.89
N ALA A 130 0.51 -3.55 11.56
CA ALA A 130 0.25 -2.32 10.82
C ALA A 130 -1.21 -1.87 10.94
N VAL A 131 -2.19 -2.80 10.81
CA VAL A 131 -3.61 -2.48 10.94
C VAL A 131 -3.93 -1.90 12.31
N ILE A 132 -3.39 -2.48 13.39
CA ILE A 132 -3.64 -2.00 14.75
C ILE A 132 -2.90 -0.68 14.99
N GLY A 133 -1.58 -0.66 14.79
CA GLY A 133 -0.75 0.50 15.14
C GLY A 133 -1.02 1.71 14.24
N LEU A 134 -0.94 1.51 12.92
CA LEU A 134 -1.07 2.60 11.96
C LEU A 134 -2.53 2.92 11.64
N GLY A 135 -3.44 1.94 11.74
CA GLY A 135 -4.88 2.22 11.61
C GLY A 135 -5.43 3.04 12.77
N LEU A 136 -4.96 2.80 14.00
CA LEU A 136 -5.31 3.65 15.13
C LEU A 136 -4.75 5.07 14.96
N LEU A 137 -3.49 5.19 14.50
CA LEU A 137 -2.88 6.48 14.19
C LEU A 137 -3.69 7.25 13.12
N GLU A 138 -4.07 6.60 12.03
CA GLU A 138 -4.89 7.23 10.99
C GLU A 138 -6.25 7.69 11.53
N ALA A 139 -6.93 6.84 12.30
CA ALA A 139 -8.21 7.20 12.91
C ALA A 139 -8.10 8.43 13.82
N LEU A 140 -7.04 8.51 14.63
CA LEU A 140 -6.76 9.68 15.48
C LEU A 140 -6.50 10.93 14.64
N LEU A 141 -5.70 10.84 13.58
CA LEU A 141 -5.42 11.97 12.71
C LEU A 141 -6.68 12.48 12.01
N LEU A 142 -7.52 11.58 11.48
CA LEU A 142 -8.78 11.97 10.86
C LEU A 142 -9.77 12.56 11.87
N ALA A 143 -9.83 12.02 13.09
CA ALA A 143 -10.65 12.60 14.15
C ALA A 143 -10.19 14.02 14.53
N LEU A 144 -8.87 14.26 14.61
CA LEU A 144 -8.31 15.58 14.86
C LEU A 144 -8.65 16.57 13.73
N VAL A 145 -8.65 16.12 12.47
CA VAL A 145 -9.08 16.96 11.34
C VAL A 145 -10.54 17.41 11.51
N VAL A 146 -11.44 16.52 11.92
CA VAL A 146 -12.84 16.86 12.15
C VAL A 146 -13.00 17.86 13.31
N VAL A 147 -12.23 17.69 14.40
CA VAL A 147 -12.30 18.58 15.57
C VAL A 147 -11.68 19.96 15.32
N ALA A 148 -10.74 20.05 14.37
CA ALA A 148 -10.03 21.30 14.06
C ALA A 148 -10.76 22.22 13.08
N LEU A 149 -11.90 21.78 12.53
CA LEU A 149 -12.76 22.54 11.63
C LEU A 149 -13.95 23.15 12.40
#